data_AF-A0A0K0E517-F1
#
_entry.id   AF-A0A0K0E517-F1
#
_cell.length_a   1.000
_cell.length_b   1.000
_cell.length_c   1.000
_cell.angle_alpha   90.00
_cell.angle_beta   90.00
_cell.angle_gamma   90.00
#
_symmetry.space_group_name_H-M   'P 1'
#
loop_
_entity.id
_entity.type
_entity.pdbx_description
1 polymer ?
#
loop_
_entity_poly.entity_id
_entity_poly.type
_entity_poly.pdbx_seq_one_letter_code
_entity_poly.pdbx_strand_id
1 'polypeptide(L)'
;MISIFIFFILINVFGVSFNSNNKRGSRDVLLRIQKRINEESRILHKRPDYSIPRKGPGEDGKAVELTEEEQKLGQEELKVWFMNMQAK
;
A
#
# COMPACT_ATOMS: atom_id res chain seq x y z
N MET A 1 29.87 39.04 -3.78
CA MET A 1 30.69 39.07 -2.54
C MET A 1 30.11 40.04 -1.50
N ILE A 2 29.84 41.30 -1.85
CA ILE A 2 29.30 42.32 -0.91
C ILE A 2 27.89 42.00 -0.34
N SER A 3 27.00 41.32 -1.08
CA SER A 3 25.63 41.07 -0.56
C SER A 3 25.57 40.03 0.57
N ILE A 4 26.49 39.07 0.61
CA ILE A 4 26.56 38.06 1.68
C ILE A 4 26.98 38.71 2.99
N PHE A 5 27.87 39.70 2.91
CA PHE A 5 28.35 40.44 4.08
C PHE A 5 27.24 41.29 4.72
N ILE A 6 26.41 41.94 3.90
CA ILE A 6 25.25 42.72 4.37
C ILE A 6 24.20 41.81 5.03
N PHE A 7 24.00 40.60 4.50
CA PHE A 7 23.07 39.63 5.09
C PHE A 7 23.50 39.16 6.49
N PHE A 8 24.81 38.94 6.70
CA PHE A 8 25.36 38.60 8.02
C PHE A 8 25.23 39.74 9.03
N ILE A 9 25.40 40.99 8.58
CA ILE A 9 25.18 42.17 9.43
C ILE A 9 23.71 42.25 9.84
N LEU A 10 22.76 42.03 8.91
CA LEU A 10 21.33 42.04 9.23
C LEU A 10 20.97 40.98 10.28
N ILE A 11 21.47 39.75 10.18
CA ILE A 11 21.20 38.69 11.17
C ILE A 11 21.75 39.06 12.56
N ASN A 12 22.98 39.58 12.61
CA ASN A 12 23.64 39.91 13.89
C ASN A 12 23.10 41.19 14.53
N VAL A 13 22.76 42.21 13.74
CA VAL A 13 22.26 43.51 14.25
C VAL A 13 20.77 43.44 14.60
N PHE A 14 19.96 42.76 13.79
CA PHE A 14 18.50 42.71 14.02
C PHE A 14 18.04 41.52 14.86
N GLY A 15 18.96 40.66 15.33
CA GLY A 15 18.67 39.65 16.35
C GLY A 15 17.39 38.87 16.09
N VAL A 16 17.20 38.38 14.86
CA VAL A 16 16.00 37.61 14.48
C VAL A 16 16.08 36.25 15.18
N SER A 17 15.64 36.23 16.44
CA SER A 17 15.48 35.02 17.22
C SER A 17 14.19 34.34 16.76
N PHE A 18 14.33 33.30 15.92
CA PHE A 18 13.22 32.42 15.59
C PHE A 18 12.86 31.60 16.84
N ASN A 19 11.99 32.17 17.68
CA ASN A 19 11.46 31.54 18.88
C ASN A 19 10.59 30.34 18.50
N SER A 20 11.20 29.15 18.50
CA SER A 20 10.55 27.87 18.26
C SER A 20 9.78 27.40 19.52
N ASN A 21 8.64 28.03 19.80
CA ASN A 21 7.71 27.56 20.82
C ASN A 21 6.38 27.16 20.21
N ASN A 22 6.35 26.00 19.56
CA ASN A 22 5.10 25.38 19.13
C ASN A 22 5.12 23.84 19.26
N LYS A 23 5.40 23.35 20.47
CA LYS A 23 5.45 21.89 20.76
C LYS A 23 4.11 21.26 21.14
N ARG A 24 3.02 22.04 21.28
CA ARG A 24 1.71 21.51 21.75
C ARG A 24 0.89 20.85 20.63
N GLY A 25 0.83 21.43 19.43
CA GLY A 25 0.06 20.84 18.31
C GLY A 25 0.66 19.53 17.74
N SER A 26 1.94 19.28 17.98
CA SER A 26 2.65 18.11 17.43
C SER A 26 2.28 16.79 18.14
N ARG A 27 1.97 16.84 19.44
CA ARG A 27 1.64 15.64 20.23
C ARG A 27 0.33 15.00 19.80
N ASP A 28 -0.70 15.81 19.53
CA ASP A 28 -2.01 15.32 19.12
C ASP A 28 -2.01 14.71 17.72
N VAL A 29 -1.10 15.18 16.86
CA VAL A 29 -0.89 14.63 15.52
C VAL A 29 -0.17 13.29 15.62
N LEU A 30 0.88 13.19 16.43
CA LEU A 30 1.60 11.95 16.66
C LEU A 30 0.72 10.86 17.28
N LEU A 31 -0.15 11.22 18.24
CA LEU A 31 -1.11 10.29 18.83
C LEU A 31 -2.14 9.78 17.81
N ARG A 32 -2.60 10.65 16.89
CA ARG A 32 -3.49 10.26 15.80
C ARG A 32 -2.82 9.35 14.78
N ILE A 33 -1.54 9.62 14.46
CA ILE A 33 -0.73 8.77 13.57
C ILE A 33 -0.51 7.40 14.23
N GLN A 34 -0.09 7.38 15.50
CA GLN A 34 0.11 6.13 16.25
C GLN A 34 -1.18 5.31 16.35
N LYS A 35 -2.33 5.97 16.57
CA LYS A 35 -3.63 5.29 16.58
C LYS A 35 -3.95 4.66 15.22
N ARG A 36 -3.71 5.37 14.11
CA ARG A 36 -3.90 4.83 12.76
C ARG A 36 -2.99 3.65 12.47
N ILE A 37 -1.70 3.73 12.83
CA ILE A 37 -0.75 2.62 12.65
C ILE A 37 -1.18 1.38 13.46
N ASN A 38 -1.67 1.59 14.70
CA ASN A 38 -2.21 0.51 15.53
C ASN A 38 -3.54 -0.05 15.02
N GLU A 39 -4.27 0.71 14.19
CA GLU A 39 -5.54 0.30 13.58
C GLU A 39 -5.29 -0.45 12.26
N GLU A 40 -4.28 -0.05 11.48
CA GLU A 40 -3.79 -0.80 10.33
C GLU A 40 -3.15 -2.13 10.73
N SER A 41 -2.39 -2.18 11.84
CA SER A 41 -1.82 -3.43 12.34
C SER A 41 -2.86 -4.42 12.88
N ARG A 42 -4.12 -3.99 13.06
CA ARG A 42 -5.26 -4.88 13.40
C ARG A 42 -5.87 -5.58 12.20
N ILE A 43 -5.46 -5.27 10.96
CA ILE A 43 -5.72 -6.17 9.82
C ILE A 43 -4.76 -7.35 9.97
N LEU A 44 -5.01 -8.18 10.99
CA LEU A 44 -4.31 -9.44 11.20
C LEU A 44 -4.67 -10.34 10.02
N HIS A 45 -3.69 -10.63 9.17
CA HIS A 45 -3.78 -11.71 8.21
C HIS A 45 -4.11 -13.01 8.96
N LYS A 46 -5.40 -13.39 8.96
CA LYS A 46 -5.85 -14.61 9.60
C LYS A 46 -5.44 -15.78 8.72
N ARG A 47 -4.67 -16.71 9.28
CA ARG A 47 -4.36 -17.98 8.61
C ARG A 47 -5.68 -18.66 8.22
N PRO A 48 -5.87 -19.06 6.95
CA PRO A 48 -7.01 -19.87 6.54
C PRO A 48 -7.03 -21.21 7.30
N ASP A 49 -8.22 -21.76 7.51
CA ASP A 49 -8.34 -23.10 8.06
C ASP A 49 -8.13 -24.13 6.94
N TYR A 50 -6.93 -24.73 6.92
CA TYR A 50 -6.54 -25.75 5.94
C TYR A 50 -7.09 -27.15 6.26
N SER A 51 -7.78 -27.34 7.40
CA SER A 51 -8.47 -28.59 7.69
C SER A 51 -9.79 -28.71 6.93
N ILE A 52 -10.32 -27.59 6.42
CA ILE A 52 -11.55 -27.55 5.64
C ILE A 52 -11.20 -27.80 4.17
N PRO A 53 -11.72 -28.89 3.56
CA PRO A 53 -11.49 -29.16 2.15
C PRO A 53 -12.15 -28.09 1.28
N ARG A 54 -11.44 -27.68 0.23
CA ARG A 54 -11.99 -26.78 -0.78
C ARG A 54 -12.88 -27.57 -1.72
N LYS A 55 -13.87 -26.88 -2.28
CA LYS A 55 -14.79 -27.44 -3.26
C LYS A 55 -14.85 -26.49 -4.45
N GLY A 56 -14.56 -27.01 -5.62
CA GLY A 56 -14.60 -26.24 -6.85
C GLY A 56 -14.08 -27.06 -8.04
N PRO A 57 -14.18 -26.50 -9.25
CA PRO A 57 -13.51 -27.04 -10.42
C PRO A 57 -11.99 -27.10 -10.19
N GLY A 58 -11.33 -28.12 -10.75
CA GLY A 58 -9.87 -28.25 -10.65
C GLY A 58 -9.31 -28.83 -9.34
N GLU A 59 -10.16 -29.05 -8.33
CA GLU A 59 -9.74 -29.70 -7.08
C GLU A 59 -9.22 -31.12 -7.32
N ASP A 60 -8.23 -31.54 -6.54
CA ASP A 60 -7.51 -32.82 -6.69
C ASP A 60 -6.86 -33.03 -8.08
N GLY A 61 -6.59 -31.95 -8.83
CA GLY A 61 -6.00 -32.04 -10.17
C GLY A 61 -6.98 -32.54 -11.25
N LYS A 62 -8.29 -32.49 -10.97
CA LYS A 62 -9.32 -32.81 -11.97
C LYS A 62 -9.30 -31.79 -13.11
N ALA A 63 -9.66 -32.24 -14.30
CA ALA A 63 -9.85 -31.34 -15.43
C ALA A 63 -11.03 -30.38 -15.15
N VAL A 64 -10.87 -29.12 -15.57
CA VAL A 64 -11.96 -28.14 -15.60
C VAL A 64 -12.61 -28.22 -16.98
N GLU A 65 -13.91 -28.49 -17.01
CA GLU A 65 -14.70 -28.47 -18.24
C GLU A 65 -15.18 -27.05 -18.52
N LEU A 66 -14.98 -26.60 -19.75
CA LEU A 66 -15.36 -25.26 -20.19
C LEU A 66 -16.59 -25.29 -21.07
N THR A 67 -17.39 -24.23 -20.99
CA THR A 67 -18.41 -23.97 -22.00
C THR A 67 -17.77 -23.59 -23.33
N GLU A 68 -18.52 -23.70 -24.43
CA GLU A 68 -18.04 -23.32 -25.76
C GLU A 68 -17.58 -21.85 -25.82
N GLU A 69 -18.31 -20.95 -25.14
CA GLU A 69 -17.99 -19.54 -25.05
C GLU A 69 -16.66 -19.30 -24.31
N GLU A 70 -16.46 -19.96 -23.17
CA GLU A 70 -15.21 -19.88 -22.39
C GLU A 70 -14.03 -20.49 -23.14
N GLN A 71 -14.24 -21.57 -23.87
CA GLN A 71 -13.20 -22.18 -24.68
C GLN A 71 -12.72 -21.22 -25.78
N LYS A 72 -13.65 -20.54 -26.44
CA LYS A 72 -13.32 -19.55 -27.47
C LYS A 72 -12.51 -18.39 -26.89
N LEU A 73 -12.96 -17.82 -25.77
CA LEU A 73 -12.26 -16.73 -25.10
C LEU A 73 -10.87 -17.16 -24.61
N GLY A 74 -10.77 -18.35 -24.02
CA GLY A 74 -9.49 -18.91 -23.55
C GLY A 74 -8.48 -19.12 -24.69
N GLN A 75 -8.92 -19.45 -25.91
CA GLN A 75 -8.04 -19.54 -27.07
C GLN A 75 -7.46 -18.18 -27.51
N GLU A 76 -8.26 -17.12 -27.41
CA GLU A 76 -7.81 -15.76 -27.73
C GLU A 76 -6.78 -15.27 -26.69
N GLU A 77 -7.03 -15.58 -25.42
CA GLU A 77 -6.20 -15.17 -24.28
C GLU A 77 -4.90 -15.98 -24.13
N LEU A 78 -4.89 -17.24 -24.59
CA LEU A 78 -3.73 -18.14 -24.50
C LEU A 78 -2.45 -17.54 -25.11
N LYS A 79 -2.58 -16.74 -26.17
CA LYS A 79 -1.44 -16.10 -26.83
C LYS A 79 -0.85 -14.94 -26.02
N VAL A 80 -1.67 -14.32 -25.17
CA VAL A 80 -1.28 -13.16 -24.37
C VAL A 80 -0.71 -13.63 -23.03
N TRP A 81 -1.40 -14.57 -22.39
CA TRP A 81 -1.11 -14.97 -21.02
C TRP A 81 -0.35 -16.29 -20.92
N PHE A 82 -0.20 -17.02 -22.04
CA PHE A 82 0.44 -18.33 -22.09
C PHE A 82 -0.20 -19.36 -21.14
N MET A 83 -1.46 -19.12 -20.76
CA MET A 83 -2.28 -19.99 -19.92
C MET A 83 -3.76 -19.79 -20.23
N ASN A 84 -4.59 -20.78 -19.90
CA ASN A 84 -6.04 -20.67 -20.04
C ASN A 84 -6.64 -19.97 -18.82
N MET A 85 -6.93 -18.68 -18.96
CA MET A 85 -7.50 -17.85 -17.89
C MET A 85 -8.96 -18.18 -17.58
N GLN A 86 -9.63 -18.94 -18.44
CA GLN A 86 -11.03 -19.32 -18.27
C GLN A 86 -11.21 -20.62 -17.47
N ALA A 87 -10.16 -21.40 -17.26
CA ALA A 87 -10.19 -22.60 -16.41
C ALA A 87 -10.29 -22.22 -14.93
N LYS A 88 -11.53 -22.20 -14.40
CA LYS A 88 -11.88 -21.81 -13.04
C LYS A 88 -12.99 -22.67 -12.46
#